data_AF-A0A956SR65-F1
#
_entry.id   AF-A0A956SR65-F1
#
_cell.length_a   1.000
_cell.length_b   1.000
_cell.length_c   1.000
_cell.angle_alpha   90.00
_cell.angle_beta   90.00
_cell.angle_gamma   90.00
#
_symmetry.space_group_name_H-M   'P 1'
#
loop_
_entity.id
_entity.type
_entity.pdbx_description
1 polymer ?
#
loop_
_entity_poly.entity_id
_entity_poly.type
_entity_poly.pdbx_seq_one_letter_code
_entity_poly.pdbx_strand_id
1 'polypeptide(L)'
;MIRSMTGFATQSVTLILDDGASVGATISIKSLNSRFFEVSCRLPHPLSNLETEIIKKLKKKLFRGYVQCTIHVADLGIFKGAVAPAINTVTSYVNAIQQIQKKSNVSGDIEIKHIIQLPNIFTVQEQQISKESVNHILQTLDSIIALLIKEQKKEGAMLANDLQERITVINKEMIAVEKEAIALMEKKKKFVDTELQTLEADKNKLMEIGRSAVYVVLDKIDIHEEITRFKSHIENLQKLIEDKKIEKGKRLDFTLQELSREINTITAKCSDAGISTRAIDIKVELEKAREQTQNIV
;
A
#
# COMPACT_ATOMS: atom_id res chain seq x y z
N MET A 1 -11.90 11.22 -0.43
CA MET A 1 -10.65 11.99 -0.22
C MET A 1 -9.49 11.02 -0.35
N ILE A 2 -8.53 11.32 -1.22
CA ILE A 2 -7.33 10.51 -1.44
C ILE A 2 -6.50 10.48 -0.16
N ARG A 3 -5.91 9.32 0.15
CA ARG A 3 -4.91 9.13 1.19
C ARG A 3 -3.73 8.37 0.59
N SER A 4 -2.52 8.77 0.96
CA SER A 4 -1.34 7.94 0.71
C SER A 4 -1.34 6.73 1.64
N MET A 5 -0.70 5.64 1.21
CA MET A 5 -0.40 4.47 2.02
C MET A 5 0.82 4.65 2.92
N THR A 6 1.71 5.60 2.63
CA THR A 6 2.94 5.82 3.39
C THR A 6 2.74 6.80 4.53
N GLY A 7 3.54 6.63 5.59
CA GLY A 7 3.56 7.59 6.68
C GLY A 7 4.33 7.07 7.89
N PHE A 8 4.69 7.99 8.78
CA PHE A 8 5.34 7.69 10.04
C PHE A 8 4.81 8.60 11.13
N ALA A 9 4.53 8.05 12.30
CA ALA A 9 4.16 8.82 13.48
C ALA A 9 4.75 8.16 14.73
N THR A 10 5.15 8.97 15.69
CA THR A 10 5.72 8.48 16.95
C THR A 10 5.32 9.38 18.10
N GLN A 11 5.20 8.79 19.29
CA GLN A 11 4.92 9.50 20.53
C GLN A 11 5.56 8.77 21.71
N SER A 12 6.11 9.53 22.64
CA SER A 12 6.63 9.01 23.90
C SER A 12 5.53 8.92 24.96
N VAL A 13 5.65 7.93 25.83
CA VAL A 13 4.70 7.61 26.89
C VAL A 13 5.47 7.19 28.13
N THR A 14 4.96 7.45 29.32
CA THR A 14 5.53 6.92 30.56
C THR A 14 4.71 5.71 30.99
N LEU A 15 5.38 4.60 31.27
CA LEU A 15 4.78 3.37 31.78
C LEU A 15 5.04 3.29 33.28
N ILE A 16 4.02 2.92 34.03
CA ILE A 16 4.05 2.68 35.47
C ILE A 16 3.81 1.18 35.71
N LEU A 17 4.63 0.56 36.54
CA LEU A 17 4.50 -0.83 36.97
C LEU A 17 3.65 -0.93 38.24
N ASP A 18 3.23 -2.15 38.59
CA ASP A 18 2.35 -2.37 39.75
C ASP A 18 2.96 -1.95 41.10
N ASP A 19 4.30 -1.87 41.18
CA ASP A 19 5.04 -1.40 42.36
C ASP A 19 5.23 0.13 42.40
N GLY A 20 4.73 0.86 41.40
CA GLY A 20 4.84 2.31 41.26
C GLY A 20 6.12 2.78 40.55
N ALA A 21 7.03 1.89 40.16
CA ALA A 21 8.19 2.26 39.34
C ALA A 21 7.73 2.74 37.95
N SER A 22 8.48 3.66 37.34
CA SER A 22 8.12 4.22 36.03
C SER A 22 9.27 4.23 35.03
N VAL A 23 8.96 3.99 33.75
CA VAL A 23 9.92 4.01 32.64
C VAL A 23 9.36 4.76 31.44
N GLY A 24 10.23 5.45 30.70
CA GLY A 24 9.89 6.01 29.40
C GLY A 24 9.78 4.93 28.32
N ALA A 25 8.74 5.00 27.50
CA ALA A 25 8.60 4.21 26.30
C ALA A 25 8.27 5.10 25.09
N THR A 26 8.60 4.63 23.90
CA THR A 26 8.29 5.31 22.64
C THR A 26 7.50 4.34 21.76
N ILE A 27 6.33 4.80 21.33
CA ILE A 27 5.48 4.07 20.40
C ILE A 27 5.68 4.71 19.02
N SER A 28 5.92 3.91 18.02
CA SER A 28 6.06 4.37 16.63
C SER A 28 5.24 3.49 15.69
N ILE A 29 4.58 4.12 14.73
CA ILE A 29 3.84 3.46 13.66
C ILE A 29 4.42 3.93 12.34
N LYS A 30 4.89 2.98 11.54
CA LYS A 30 5.35 3.19 10.16
C LYS A 30 4.41 2.47 9.22
N SER A 31 3.89 3.17 8.21
CA SER A 31 3.05 2.60 7.15
C SER A 31 3.82 2.64 5.83
N LEU A 32 3.79 1.52 5.12
CA LEU A 32 4.44 1.33 3.83
C LEU A 32 3.43 0.87 2.78
N ASN A 33 3.72 1.15 1.52
CA ASN A 33 2.93 0.64 0.41
C ASN A 33 2.97 -0.90 0.38
N SER A 34 1.81 -1.52 0.41
CA SER A 34 1.64 -2.95 0.19
C SER A 34 0.28 -3.22 -0.48
N ARG A 35 0.21 -4.32 -1.23
CA ARG A 35 -1.03 -4.73 -1.91
C ARG A 35 -2.15 -5.05 -0.93
N PHE A 36 -1.81 -5.63 0.21
CA PHE A 36 -2.75 -6.05 1.25
C PHE A 36 -2.54 -5.25 2.53
N PHE A 37 -3.53 -5.31 3.43
CA PHE A 37 -3.38 -4.75 4.77
C PHE A 37 -2.74 -5.79 5.69
N GLU A 38 -1.55 -5.47 6.16
CA GLU A 38 -0.76 -6.32 7.05
C GLU A 38 -0.23 -5.50 8.22
N VAL A 39 -0.14 -6.12 9.40
CA VAL A 39 0.37 -5.45 10.60
C VAL A 39 1.46 -6.32 11.21
N SER A 40 2.59 -5.71 11.55
CA SER A 40 3.64 -6.32 12.34
C SER A 40 3.86 -5.49 13.60
N CYS A 41 3.77 -6.15 14.76
CA CYS A 41 4.06 -5.53 16.05
C CYS A 41 5.43 -5.99 16.54
N ARG A 42 6.27 -5.04 16.96
CA ARG A 42 7.53 -5.29 17.67
C ARG A 42 7.39 -4.76 19.08
N LEU A 43 7.20 -5.67 20.03
CA LEU A 43 6.89 -5.38 21.43
C LEU A 43 7.89 -6.12 22.33
N PRO A 44 8.33 -5.54 23.46
CA PRO A 44 9.00 -6.28 24.52
C PRO A 44 8.12 -7.43 25.01
N HIS A 45 8.73 -8.53 25.46
CA HIS A 45 7.99 -9.72 25.92
C HIS A 45 6.89 -9.40 26.95
N PRO A 46 7.12 -8.53 27.96
CA PRO A 46 6.08 -8.16 28.94
C PRO A 46 4.86 -7.44 28.35
N LEU A 47 4.96 -6.88 27.13
CA LEU A 47 3.88 -6.16 26.45
C LEU A 47 3.24 -6.96 25.31
N SER A 48 3.67 -8.21 25.10
CA SER A 48 3.20 -9.06 24.00
C SER A 48 1.69 -9.34 24.02
N ASN A 49 1.08 -9.36 25.22
CA ASN A 49 -0.37 -9.50 25.38
C ASN A 49 -1.18 -8.35 24.74
N LEU A 50 -0.59 -7.18 24.54
CA LEU A 50 -1.25 -6.03 23.91
C LEU A 50 -1.35 -6.14 22.39
N GLU A 51 -0.59 -7.06 21.76
CA GLU A 51 -0.49 -7.19 20.31
C GLU A 51 -1.87 -7.32 19.65
N THR A 52 -2.73 -8.18 20.19
CA THR A 52 -4.06 -8.42 19.62
C THR A 52 -4.92 -7.15 19.60
N GLU A 53 -4.88 -6.35 20.67
CA GLU A 53 -5.65 -5.11 20.77
C GLU A 53 -5.08 -4.00 19.88
N ILE A 54 -3.74 -3.91 19.79
CA ILE A 54 -3.05 -2.98 18.87
C ILE A 54 -3.46 -3.28 17.42
N ILE A 55 -3.41 -4.55 17.01
CA ILE A 55 -3.80 -4.97 15.65
C ILE A 55 -5.26 -4.64 15.37
N LYS A 56 -6.17 -4.91 16.32
CA LYS A 56 -7.61 -4.57 16.17
C LYS A 56 -7.82 -3.06 15.94
N LYS A 57 -7.15 -2.21 16.72
CA LYS A 57 -7.25 -0.74 16.57
C LYS A 57 -6.72 -0.26 15.22
N LEU A 58 -5.58 -0.79 14.77
CA LEU A 58 -5.00 -0.44 13.47
C LEU A 58 -5.92 -0.86 12.31
N LYS A 59 -6.43 -2.11 12.33
CA LYS A 59 -7.38 -2.63 11.32
C LYS A 59 -8.66 -1.81 11.19
N LYS A 60 -9.12 -1.16 12.27
CA LYS A 60 -10.34 -0.36 12.26
C LYS A 60 -10.18 0.98 11.52
N LYS A 61 -8.96 1.48 11.38
CA LYS A 61 -8.68 2.84 10.88
C LYS A 61 -7.86 2.88 9.60
N LEU A 62 -7.12 1.81 9.31
CA LEU A 62 -6.26 1.66 8.15
C LEU A 62 -6.78 0.52 7.28
N PHE A 63 -6.76 0.71 5.96
CA PHE A 63 -7.45 -0.17 5.00
C PHE A 63 -6.49 -0.96 4.10
N ARG A 64 -5.28 -0.44 3.85
CA ARG A 64 -4.28 -1.02 2.94
C ARG A 64 -2.88 -0.59 3.37
N GLY A 65 -1.88 -1.42 3.03
CA GLY A 65 -0.47 -1.16 3.34
C GLY A 65 0.08 -2.09 4.41
N TYR A 66 1.40 -2.11 4.54
CA TYR A 66 2.12 -2.82 5.59
C TYR A 66 2.40 -1.84 6.74
N VAL A 67 1.86 -2.13 7.91
CA VAL A 67 1.95 -1.27 9.09
C VAL A 67 2.84 -1.92 10.14
N GLN A 68 3.97 -1.29 10.42
CA GLN A 68 4.87 -1.70 11.49
C GLN A 68 4.61 -0.84 12.73
N CYS A 69 4.11 -1.46 13.80
CA CYS A 69 4.00 -0.85 15.11
C CYS A 69 5.18 -1.31 15.97
N THR A 70 5.89 -0.39 16.61
CA THR A 70 7.00 -0.72 17.51
C THR A 70 6.81 0.02 18.82
N ILE A 71 6.94 -0.70 19.94
CA ILE A 71 7.05 -0.11 21.27
C ILE A 71 8.48 -0.35 21.75
N HIS A 72 9.22 0.72 21.97
CA HIS A 72 10.56 0.69 22.54
C HIS A 72 10.49 1.18 23.99
N VAL A 73 10.94 0.36 24.94
CA VAL A 73 11.04 0.76 26.36
C VAL A 73 12.50 1.10 26.65
N ALA A 74 12.74 2.25 27.29
CA ALA A 74 14.09 2.79 27.50
C ALA A 74 14.97 1.86 28.36
N ASP A 75 14.40 1.23 29.38
CA ASP A 75 15.08 0.24 30.22
C ASP A 75 14.20 -1.00 30.39
N LEU A 76 14.62 -2.11 29.79
CA LEU A 76 13.94 -3.41 29.93
C LEU A 76 14.18 -4.04 31.31
N GLY A 77 15.21 -3.60 32.04
CA GLY A 77 15.52 -4.04 33.39
C GLY A 77 14.40 -3.75 34.38
N ILE A 78 13.55 -2.75 34.10
CA ILE A 78 12.43 -2.41 34.97
C ILE A 78 11.37 -3.52 35.06
N PHE A 79 11.27 -4.39 34.04
CA PHE A 79 10.38 -5.55 34.09
C PHE A 79 10.95 -6.70 34.91
N LYS A 80 12.21 -6.61 35.38
CA LYS A 80 12.80 -7.61 36.28
C LYS A 80 12.35 -7.31 37.70
N GLY A 81 11.40 -8.12 38.18
CA GLY A 81 10.94 -8.10 39.55
C GLY A 81 11.88 -8.84 40.51
N ALA A 82 11.33 -9.22 41.65
CA ALA A 82 12.09 -9.89 42.69
C ALA A 82 12.63 -11.24 42.23
N VAL A 83 13.82 -11.58 42.74
CA VAL A 83 14.36 -12.94 42.64
C VAL A 83 13.55 -13.85 43.56
N ALA A 84 12.88 -14.83 42.98
CA ALA A 84 12.09 -15.83 43.68
C ALA A 84 12.75 -17.21 43.57
N PRO A 85 12.70 -18.06 44.61
CA PRO A 85 13.15 -19.43 44.51
C PRO A 85 12.20 -20.23 43.60
N ALA A 86 12.77 -20.97 42.64
CA ALA A 86 12.05 -21.92 41.80
C ALA A 86 11.75 -23.20 42.60
N ILE A 87 10.78 -23.12 43.51
CA ILE A 87 10.55 -24.15 44.54
C ILE A 87 10.38 -25.56 43.96
N ASN A 88 9.71 -25.67 42.81
CA ASN A 88 9.48 -26.96 42.14
C ASN A 88 10.81 -27.54 41.63
N THR A 89 11.63 -26.72 40.98
CA THR A 89 12.96 -27.10 40.49
C THR A 89 13.87 -27.53 41.64
N VAL A 90 13.90 -26.74 42.73
CA VAL A 90 14.64 -27.07 43.95
C VAL A 90 14.18 -28.41 44.51
N THR A 91 12.87 -28.64 44.60
CA THR A 91 12.28 -29.90 45.08
C THR A 91 12.69 -31.09 44.19
N SER A 92 12.67 -30.92 42.86
CA SER A 92 13.12 -31.95 41.92
C SER A 92 14.60 -32.30 42.10
N TYR A 93 15.46 -31.30 42.33
CA TYR A 93 16.87 -31.53 42.60
C TYR A 93 17.09 -32.27 43.92
N VAL A 94 16.42 -31.84 45.01
CA VAL A 94 16.53 -32.51 46.31
C VAL A 94 16.12 -33.97 46.21
N ASN A 95 15.00 -34.26 45.54
CA ASN A 95 14.54 -35.63 45.32
C ASN A 95 15.54 -36.47 44.49
N ALA A 96 16.13 -35.89 43.45
CA ALA A 96 17.15 -36.57 42.64
C ALA A 96 18.41 -36.91 43.44
N ILE A 97 18.89 -35.96 44.26
CA ILE A 97 20.06 -36.17 45.13
C ILE A 97 19.77 -37.29 46.14
N GLN A 98 18.59 -37.30 46.77
CA GLN A 98 18.20 -38.36 47.71
C GLN A 98 18.09 -39.74 47.03
N GLN A 99 17.64 -39.80 45.77
CA GLN A 99 17.64 -41.06 45.02
C GLN A 99 19.06 -41.58 44.74
N ILE A 100 20.01 -40.69 44.42
CA ILE A 100 21.42 -41.04 44.22
C ILE A 100 22.01 -41.58 45.53
N GLN A 101 21.79 -40.91 46.65
CA GLN A 101 22.28 -41.36 47.97
C GLN A 101 21.81 -42.79 48.28
N LYS A 102 20.52 -43.08 48.05
CA LYS A 102 19.95 -44.42 48.26
C LYS A 102 20.52 -45.48 47.33
N LYS A 103 20.74 -45.17 46.04
CA LYS A 103 21.21 -46.15 45.04
C LYS A 103 22.72 -46.39 45.07
N SER A 104 23.50 -45.36 45.36
CA SER A 104 24.97 -45.41 45.33
C SER A 104 25.58 -45.60 46.71
N ASN A 105 24.76 -45.71 47.77
CA ASN A 105 25.18 -45.88 49.15
C ASN A 105 26.13 -44.76 49.65
N VAL A 106 25.93 -43.55 49.14
CA VAL A 106 26.71 -42.34 49.48
C VAL A 106 25.97 -41.59 50.59
N SER A 107 26.65 -41.34 51.69
CA SER A 107 26.14 -40.56 52.83
C SER A 107 26.55 -39.08 52.75
N GLY A 108 25.73 -38.20 53.31
CA GLY A 108 26.02 -36.77 53.41
C GLY A 108 24.76 -35.92 53.53
N ASP A 109 24.88 -34.75 54.16
CA ASP A 109 23.75 -33.84 54.34
C ASP A 109 23.61 -32.86 53.16
N ILE A 110 22.36 -32.56 52.80
CA ILE A 110 22.05 -31.55 51.77
C ILE A 110 21.97 -30.18 52.44
N GLU A 111 23.06 -29.42 52.36
CA GLU A 111 23.12 -28.03 52.82
C GLU A 111 22.66 -27.03 51.74
N ILE A 112 22.19 -25.85 52.18
CA ILE A 112 21.78 -24.76 51.27
C ILE A 112 22.91 -24.36 50.31
N LYS A 113 24.17 -24.39 50.76
CA LYS A 113 25.34 -24.09 49.90
C LYS A 113 25.45 -25.01 48.68
N HIS A 114 24.94 -26.24 48.78
CA HIS A 114 24.89 -27.19 47.65
C HIS A 114 23.72 -26.84 46.72
N ILE A 115 22.58 -26.42 47.27
CA ILE A 115 21.41 -26.02 46.48
C ILE A 115 21.70 -24.77 45.66
N ILE A 116 22.37 -23.76 46.24
CA ILE A 116 22.64 -22.49 45.56
C ILE A 116 23.53 -22.60 44.32
N GLN A 117 24.29 -23.69 44.20
CA GLN A 117 25.17 -23.98 43.06
C GLN A 117 24.43 -24.67 41.90
N LEU A 118 23.20 -25.13 42.12
CA LEU A 118 22.42 -25.82 41.10
C LEU A 118 21.85 -24.82 40.09
N PRO A 119 21.76 -25.20 38.81
CA PRO A 119 21.24 -24.29 37.79
C PRO A 119 19.74 -24.05 37.98
N ASN A 120 19.27 -22.85 37.62
CA ASN A 120 17.85 -22.46 37.55
C ASN A 120 17.04 -22.57 38.86
N ILE A 121 17.69 -22.51 40.02
CA ILE A 121 17.01 -22.53 41.32
C ILE A 121 16.38 -21.18 41.71
N PHE A 122 16.75 -20.10 41.02
CA PHE A 122 16.20 -18.77 41.19
C PHE A 122 15.62 -18.32 39.86
N THR A 123 14.42 -17.75 39.92
CA THR A 123 13.77 -17.09 38.78
C THR A 123 13.59 -15.61 39.12
N VAL A 124 13.69 -14.76 38.11
CA VAL A 124 13.30 -13.36 38.24
C VAL A 124 11.82 -13.31 37.87
N GLN A 125 10.96 -12.86 38.79
CA GLN A 125 9.56 -12.65 38.46
C GLN A 125 9.44 -11.47 37.49
N GLU A 126 8.76 -11.62 36.37
CA GLU A 126 8.48 -10.49 35.49
C GLU A 126 7.42 -9.58 36.12
N GLN A 127 7.74 -8.29 36.26
CA GLN A 127 6.74 -7.31 36.65
C GLN A 127 5.82 -6.99 35.47
N GLN A 128 4.54 -6.89 35.77
CA GLN A 128 3.52 -6.46 34.83
C GLN A 128 3.37 -4.94 34.90
N ILE A 129 2.96 -4.35 33.78
CA ILE A 129 2.54 -2.95 33.77
C ILE A 129 1.16 -2.81 34.40
N SER A 130 0.93 -1.66 35.03
CA SER A 130 -0.36 -1.36 35.62
C SER A 130 -1.46 -1.25 34.55
N LYS A 131 -2.71 -1.49 34.95
CA LYS A 131 -3.88 -1.30 34.06
C LYS A 131 -3.98 0.13 33.51
N GLU A 132 -3.53 1.12 34.28
CA GLU A 132 -3.49 2.51 33.86
C GLU A 132 -2.50 2.72 32.71
N SER A 133 -1.31 2.12 32.80
CA SER A 133 -0.31 2.13 31.74
C SER A 133 -0.80 1.45 30.47
N VAL A 134 -1.53 0.34 30.59
CA VAL A 134 -2.17 -0.32 29.44
C VAL A 134 -3.14 0.65 28.75
N ASN A 135 -4.02 1.28 29.51
CA ASN A 135 -4.98 2.25 28.96
C ASN A 135 -4.26 3.44 28.32
N HIS A 136 -3.18 3.93 28.93
CA HIS A 136 -2.40 5.04 28.42
C HIS A 136 -1.68 4.70 27.10
N ILE A 137 -1.14 3.48 26.97
CA ILE A 137 -0.60 2.96 25.69
C ILE A 137 -1.70 2.97 24.62
N LEU A 138 -2.88 2.45 24.94
CA LEU A 138 -3.99 2.34 23.97
C LEU A 138 -4.54 3.70 23.53
N GLN A 139 -4.59 4.68 24.45
CA GLN A 139 -4.96 6.07 24.12
C GLN A 139 -3.88 6.74 23.26
N THR A 140 -2.61 6.52 23.60
CA THR A 140 -1.46 7.02 22.81
C THR A 140 -1.46 6.40 21.41
N LEU A 141 -1.87 5.14 21.27
CA LEU A 141 -2.03 4.50 19.98
C LEU A 141 -3.11 5.21 19.13
N ASP A 142 -4.24 5.60 19.73
CA ASP A 142 -5.30 6.33 19.02
C ASP A 142 -4.81 7.72 18.54
N SER A 143 -4.00 8.43 19.35
CA SER A 143 -3.42 9.71 18.94
C SER A 143 -2.39 9.54 17.82
N ILE A 144 -1.51 8.53 17.89
CA ILE A 144 -0.53 8.25 16.84
C ILE A 144 -1.24 7.86 15.53
N ILE A 145 -2.31 7.05 15.58
CA ILE A 145 -3.11 6.71 14.39
C ILE A 145 -3.72 7.98 13.78
N ALA A 146 -4.22 8.91 14.60
CA ALA A 146 -4.77 10.17 14.11
C ALA A 146 -3.70 11.03 13.42
N LEU A 147 -2.49 11.10 13.98
CA LEU A 147 -1.34 11.80 13.39
C LEU A 147 -0.92 11.16 12.06
N LEU A 148 -0.83 9.83 12.01
CA LEU A 148 -0.50 9.08 10.79
C LEU A 148 -1.52 9.38 9.68
N ILE A 149 -2.81 9.33 9.98
CA ILE A 149 -3.88 9.63 9.01
C ILE A 149 -3.81 11.08 8.54
N LYS A 150 -3.39 12.03 9.40
CA LYS A 150 -3.21 13.43 9.03
C LYS A 150 -2.09 13.58 7.99
N GLU A 151 -0.94 12.93 8.21
CA GLU A 151 0.17 12.93 7.24
C GLU A 151 -0.25 12.26 5.92
N GLN A 152 -0.91 11.10 5.98
CA GLN A 152 -1.42 10.40 4.80
C GLN A 152 -2.41 11.23 3.97
N LYS A 153 -3.24 12.06 4.62
CA LYS A 153 -4.15 12.99 3.92
C LYS A 153 -3.39 14.15 3.27
N LYS A 154 -2.37 14.68 3.93
CA LYS A 154 -1.53 15.75 3.39
C LYS A 154 -0.80 15.28 2.13
N GLU A 155 -0.16 14.13 2.21
CA GLU A 155 0.49 13.49 1.05
C GLU A 155 -0.54 13.12 -0.02
N GLY A 156 -1.69 12.56 0.38
CA GLY A 156 -2.77 12.22 -0.54
C GLY A 156 -3.34 13.41 -1.33
N ALA A 157 -3.35 14.61 -0.74
CA ALA A 157 -3.73 15.83 -1.45
C ALA A 157 -2.69 16.23 -2.52
N MET A 158 -1.40 16.06 -2.23
CA MET A 158 -0.34 16.29 -3.22
C MET A 158 -0.44 15.31 -4.39
N LEU A 159 -0.66 14.02 -4.10
CA LEU A 159 -0.89 12.99 -5.12
C LEU A 159 -2.13 13.28 -5.98
N ALA A 160 -3.20 13.79 -5.37
CA ALA A 160 -4.41 14.17 -6.09
C ALA A 160 -4.15 15.31 -7.09
N ASN A 161 -3.40 16.33 -6.66
CA ASN A 161 -3.05 17.46 -7.51
C ASN A 161 -2.14 17.02 -8.67
N ASP A 162 -1.09 16.22 -8.40
CA ASP A 162 -0.21 15.67 -9.44
C ASP A 162 -1.01 14.86 -10.48
N LEU A 163 -1.94 14.01 -10.04
CA LEU A 163 -2.82 13.27 -10.96
C LEU A 163 -3.69 14.21 -11.81
N GLN A 164 -4.23 15.28 -11.24
CA GLN A 164 -5.03 16.25 -11.99
C GLN A 164 -4.20 17.00 -13.05
N GLU A 165 -2.98 17.39 -12.72
CA GLU A 165 -2.05 18.03 -13.66
C GLU A 165 -1.75 17.09 -14.84
N ARG A 166 -1.46 15.82 -14.56
CA ARG A 166 -1.23 14.81 -15.61
C ARG A 166 -2.44 14.58 -16.49
N ILE A 167 -3.63 14.46 -15.91
CA ILE A 167 -4.88 14.31 -16.65
C ILE A 167 -5.11 15.51 -17.58
N THR A 168 -4.76 16.71 -17.13
CA THR A 168 -4.86 17.92 -17.95
C THR A 168 -3.95 17.84 -19.17
N VAL A 169 -2.71 17.39 -18.99
CA VAL A 169 -1.76 17.17 -20.10
C VAL A 169 -2.27 16.10 -21.05
N ILE A 170 -2.70 14.94 -20.54
CA ILE A 170 -3.25 13.83 -21.33
C ILE A 170 -4.45 14.30 -22.17
N ASN A 171 -5.38 15.05 -21.57
CA ASN A 171 -6.56 15.54 -22.26
C ASN A 171 -6.20 16.55 -23.37
N LYS A 172 -5.22 17.42 -23.11
CA LYS A 172 -4.71 18.37 -24.12
C LYS A 172 -4.13 17.64 -25.33
N GLU A 173 -3.30 16.61 -25.10
CA GLU A 173 -2.73 15.82 -26.20
C GLU A 173 -3.81 15.00 -26.92
N MET A 174 -4.80 14.46 -26.22
CA MET A 174 -5.91 13.74 -26.86
C MET A 174 -6.76 14.65 -27.77
N ILE A 175 -7.00 15.90 -27.38
CA ILE A 175 -7.66 16.90 -28.24
C ILE A 175 -6.84 17.17 -29.50
N ALA A 176 -5.51 17.21 -29.39
CA ALA A 176 -4.64 17.40 -30.55
C ALA A 176 -4.65 16.17 -31.47
N VAL A 177 -4.63 14.96 -30.90
CA VAL A 177 -4.79 13.69 -31.64
C VAL A 177 -6.11 13.67 -32.41
N GLU A 178 -7.22 14.07 -31.78
CA GLU A 178 -8.53 14.11 -32.43
C GLU A 178 -8.55 15.08 -33.63
N LYS A 179 -7.96 16.27 -33.48
CA LYS A 179 -7.86 17.25 -34.59
C LYS A 179 -7.03 16.70 -35.76
N GLU A 180 -5.90 16.09 -35.47
CA GLU A 180 -5.04 15.49 -36.49
C GLU A 180 -5.73 14.30 -37.18
N ALA A 181 -6.49 13.50 -36.42
CA ALA A 181 -7.26 12.39 -36.96
C ALA A 181 -8.34 12.85 -37.94
N ILE A 182 -9.09 13.89 -37.58
CA ILE A 182 -10.11 14.50 -38.45
C ILE A 182 -9.46 15.04 -39.73
N ALA A 183 -8.36 15.80 -39.60
CA ALA A 183 -7.64 16.35 -40.75
C ALA A 183 -7.07 15.26 -41.67
N LEU A 184 -6.55 14.17 -41.10
CA LEU A 184 -6.07 13.02 -41.85
C LEU A 184 -7.21 12.32 -42.60
N MET A 185 -8.36 12.15 -41.96
CA MET A 185 -9.54 11.56 -42.57
C MET A 185 -10.06 12.42 -43.73
N GLU A 186 -10.14 13.74 -43.56
CA GLU A 186 -10.51 14.67 -44.63
C GLU A 186 -9.52 14.64 -45.80
N LYS A 187 -8.22 14.62 -45.51
CA LYS A 187 -7.16 14.53 -46.53
C LYS A 187 -7.27 13.22 -47.32
N LYS A 188 -7.49 12.10 -46.64
CA LYS A 188 -7.68 10.79 -47.29
C LYS A 188 -8.97 10.76 -48.11
N LYS A 189 -10.08 11.30 -47.60
CA LYS A 189 -11.34 11.40 -48.35
C LYS A 189 -11.16 12.20 -49.64
N LYS A 190 -10.52 13.37 -49.58
CA LYS A 190 -10.21 14.18 -50.77
C LYS A 190 -9.33 13.45 -51.77
N PHE A 191 -8.29 12.76 -51.29
CA PHE A 191 -7.42 11.95 -52.15
C PHE A 191 -8.20 10.86 -52.89
N VAL A 192 -9.06 10.15 -52.16
CA VAL A 192 -9.94 9.12 -52.70
C VAL A 192 -10.93 9.70 -53.71
N ASP A 193 -11.60 10.81 -53.39
CA ASP A 193 -12.55 11.46 -54.29
C ASP A 193 -11.85 11.91 -55.58
N THR A 194 -10.61 12.40 -55.49
CA THR A 194 -9.79 12.78 -56.64
C THR A 194 -9.41 11.56 -57.49
N GLU A 195 -8.95 10.47 -56.87
CA GLU A 195 -8.61 9.24 -57.60
C GLU A 195 -9.83 8.53 -58.20
N LEU A 196 -11.01 8.67 -57.58
CA LEU A 196 -12.24 8.16 -58.15
C LEU A 196 -12.70 8.99 -59.35
N GLN A 197 -12.48 10.31 -59.35
CA GLN A 197 -12.77 11.17 -60.50
C GLN A 197 -11.83 10.91 -61.68
N THR A 198 -10.54 10.62 -61.44
CA THR A 198 -9.61 10.23 -62.51
C THR A 198 -9.99 8.86 -63.09
N LEU A 199 -10.45 7.92 -62.27
CA LEU A 199 -10.93 6.60 -62.69
C LEU A 199 -12.31 6.63 -63.39
N GLU A 200 -13.18 7.59 -63.07
CA GLU A 200 -14.48 7.77 -63.75
C GLU A 200 -14.35 8.08 -65.26
N ALA A 201 -13.19 8.61 -65.68
CA ALA A 201 -12.87 8.77 -67.10
C ALA A 201 -12.70 7.43 -67.83
N ASP A 202 -12.32 6.35 -67.13
CA ASP A 202 -12.11 5.00 -67.65
C ASP A 202 -13.23 4.05 -67.17
N LYS A 203 -14.39 4.08 -67.85
CA LYS A 203 -15.58 3.24 -67.56
C LYS A 203 -15.24 1.73 -67.47
N ASN A 204 -15.01 1.19 -66.27
CA ASN A 204 -14.90 -0.26 -66.05
C ASN A 204 -15.38 -0.74 -64.67
N LYS A 205 -15.88 -1.98 -64.61
CA LYS A 205 -16.43 -2.68 -63.43
C LYS A 205 -15.47 -2.79 -62.23
N LEU A 206 -14.17 -2.56 -62.46
CA LEU A 206 -13.11 -2.44 -61.44
C LEU A 206 -13.33 -1.27 -60.47
N MET A 207 -14.11 -0.26 -60.88
CA MET A 207 -14.37 0.96 -60.13
C MET A 207 -15.24 0.75 -58.87
N GLU A 208 -16.19 -0.19 -58.91
CA GLU A 208 -17.07 -0.48 -57.78
C GLU A 208 -16.35 -1.29 -56.69
N ILE A 209 -15.45 -2.21 -57.11
CA ILE A 209 -14.57 -2.99 -56.23
C ILE A 209 -13.49 -2.09 -55.61
N GLY A 210 -12.93 -1.14 -56.40
CA GLY A 210 -11.98 -0.14 -55.92
C GLY A 210 -12.59 0.80 -54.86
N ARG A 211 -13.83 1.30 -55.10
CA ARG A 211 -14.57 2.11 -54.11
C ARG A 211 -14.76 1.36 -52.80
N SER A 212 -15.27 0.14 -52.85
CA SER A 212 -15.54 -0.65 -51.65
C SER A 212 -14.26 -1.02 -50.88
N ALA A 213 -13.15 -1.34 -51.56
CA ALA A 213 -11.85 -1.57 -50.91
C ALA A 213 -11.31 -0.31 -50.20
N VAL A 214 -11.50 0.87 -50.80
CA VAL A 214 -11.07 2.14 -50.23
C VAL A 214 -11.92 2.56 -49.03
N TYR A 215 -13.24 2.37 -49.08
CA TYR A 215 -14.12 2.58 -47.92
C TYR A 215 -13.74 1.67 -46.75
N VAL A 216 -13.38 0.40 -47.02
CA VAL A 216 -12.89 -0.53 -45.98
C VAL A 216 -11.55 -0.07 -45.37
N VAL A 217 -10.66 0.56 -46.16
CA VAL A 217 -9.41 1.13 -45.64
C VAL A 217 -9.70 2.37 -44.78
N LEU A 218 -10.66 3.22 -45.17
CA LEU A 218 -11.08 4.38 -44.38
C LEU A 218 -11.71 3.96 -43.05
N ASP A 219 -12.54 2.91 -43.05
CA ASP A 219 -13.16 2.34 -41.85
C ASP A 219 -12.12 1.76 -40.88
N LYS A 220 -11.03 1.18 -41.40
CA LYS A 220 -9.88 0.70 -40.59
C LYS A 220 -9.06 1.82 -39.94
N ILE A 221 -9.12 3.04 -40.47
CA ILE A 221 -8.43 4.22 -39.93
C ILE A 221 -9.32 4.97 -38.96
N ASP A 222 -10.62 4.64 -38.90
CA ASP A 222 -11.54 5.30 -37.97
C ASP A 222 -11.19 4.93 -36.53
N ILE A 223 -10.71 5.94 -35.82
CA ILE A 223 -10.35 5.92 -34.39
C ILE A 223 -11.34 6.73 -33.56
N HIS A 224 -12.46 7.16 -34.13
CA HIS A 224 -13.45 8.00 -33.45
C HIS A 224 -14.06 7.30 -32.22
N GLU A 225 -14.28 5.99 -32.32
CA GLU A 225 -14.78 5.19 -31.21
C GLU A 225 -13.76 5.15 -30.06
N GLU A 226 -12.49 4.86 -30.34
CA GLU A 226 -11.42 4.83 -29.34
C GLU A 226 -11.25 6.20 -28.65
N ILE A 227 -11.31 7.30 -29.41
CA ILE A 227 -11.24 8.67 -28.84
C ILE A 227 -12.45 8.92 -27.93
N THR A 228 -13.64 8.51 -28.33
CA THR A 228 -14.87 8.68 -27.54
C THR A 228 -14.80 7.87 -26.24
N ARG A 229 -14.35 6.61 -26.31
CA ARG A 229 -14.13 5.77 -25.12
C ARG A 229 -13.06 6.37 -24.21
N PHE A 230 -11.95 6.83 -24.78
CA PHE A 230 -10.86 7.47 -24.02
C PHE A 230 -11.37 8.68 -23.24
N LYS A 231 -12.15 9.57 -23.86
CA LYS A 231 -12.75 10.73 -23.18
C LYS A 231 -13.68 10.31 -22.03
N SER A 232 -14.52 9.30 -22.25
CA SER A 232 -15.38 8.73 -21.20
C SER A 232 -14.56 8.19 -20.01
N HIS A 233 -13.44 7.51 -20.28
CA HIS A 233 -12.53 7.04 -19.24
C HIS A 233 -11.84 8.21 -18.49
N ILE A 234 -11.47 9.30 -19.16
CA ILE A 234 -10.93 10.51 -18.51
C ILE A 234 -11.97 11.13 -17.56
N GLU A 235 -13.22 11.27 -18.00
CA GLU A 235 -14.29 11.78 -17.13
C GLU A 235 -14.53 10.90 -15.90
N ASN A 236 -14.50 9.57 -16.09
CA ASN A 236 -14.62 8.61 -14.99
C ASN A 236 -13.44 8.73 -14.02
N LEU A 237 -12.22 8.91 -14.53
CA LEU A 237 -11.02 9.11 -13.72
C LEU A 237 -11.12 10.38 -12.86
N GLN A 238 -11.59 11.50 -13.43
CA GLN A 238 -11.81 12.75 -12.70
C GLN A 238 -12.86 12.58 -11.58
N LYS A 239 -14.00 11.94 -11.89
CA LYS A 239 -15.03 11.62 -10.88
C LYS A 239 -14.49 10.75 -9.75
N LEU A 240 -13.65 9.76 -10.06
CA LEU A 240 -13.01 8.91 -9.04
C LEU A 240 -12.06 9.72 -8.14
N ILE A 241 -11.29 10.65 -8.68
CA ILE A 241 -10.40 11.52 -7.90
C ILE A 241 -11.18 12.38 -6.90
N GLU A 242 -12.34 12.89 -7.30
CA GLU A 242 -13.23 13.70 -6.46
C GLU A 242 -14.05 12.88 -5.44
N ASP A 243 -14.23 11.57 -5.68
CA ASP A 243 -15.01 10.71 -4.80
C ASP A 243 -14.50 10.76 -3.34
N LYS A 244 -15.45 10.87 -2.41
CA LYS A 244 -15.20 10.88 -0.96
C LYS A 244 -14.78 9.51 -0.44
N LYS A 245 -15.06 8.41 -1.15
CA LYS A 245 -14.61 7.06 -0.81
C LYS A 245 -13.09 6.98 -0.64
N ILE A 246 -12.67 6.15 0.33
CA ILE A 246 -11.26 5.99 0.72
C ILE A 246 -10.57 4.97 -0.16
N GLU A 247 -11.19 3.81 -0.43
CA GLU A 247 -10.58 2.74 -1.21
C GLU A 247 -10.81 2.93 -2.70
N LYS A 248 -9.91 3.66 -3.37
CA LYS A 248 -10.07 3.94 -4.80
C LYS A 248 -8.80 3.76 -5.62
N GLY A 249 -7.64 3.51 -5.00
CA GLY A 249 -6.39 3.23 -5.72
C GLY A 249 -6.54 2.16 -6.81
N LYS A 250 -7.22 1.04 -6.51
CA LYS A 250 -7.48 -0.04 -7.49
C LYS A 250 -8.38 0.39 -8.65
N ARG A 251 -9.40 1.21 -8.38
CA ARG A 251 -10.34 1.69 -9.41
C ARG A 251 -9.68 2.73 -10.32
N LEU A 252 -8.82 3.58 -9.76
CA LEU A 252 -8.00 4.52 -10.50
C LEU A 252 -7.03 3.77 -11.41
N ASP A 253 -6.30 2.79 -10.89
CA ASP A 253 -5.39 1.94 -11.67
C ASP A 253 -6.12 1.23 -12.82
N PHE A 254 -7.29 0.63 -12.56
CA PHE A 254 -8.11 0.01 -13.59
C PHE A 254 -8.51 0.99 -14.70
N THR A 255 -8.93 2.22 -14.33
CA THR A 255 -9.33 3.23 -15.32
C THR A 255 -8.14 3.72 -16.15
N LEU A 256 -6.96 3.85 -15.54
CA LEU A 256 -5.72 4.16 -16.25
C LEU A 256 -5.30 3.03 -17.21
N GLN A 257 -5.53 1.76 -16.84
CA GLN A 257 -5.28 0.63 -17.73
C GLN A 257 -6.21 0.65 -18.95
N GLU A 258 -7.50 1.00 -18.76
CA GLU A 258 -8.43 1.17 -19.89
C GLU A 258 -7.99 2.32 -20.81
N LEU A 259 -7.55 3.46 -20.26
CA LEU A 259 -6.96 4.55 -21.06
C LEU A 259 -5.74 4.08 -21.87
N SER A 260 -4.84 3.32 -21.23
CA SER A 260 -3.68 2.73 -21.90
C SER A 260 -4.08 1.73 -23.01
N ARG A 261 -5.19 1.02 -22.84
CA ARG A 261 -5.72 0.12 -23.88
C ARG A 261 -6.24 0.91 -25.08
N GLU A 262 -7.03 1.96 -24.85
CA GLU A 262 -7.57 2.79 -25.94
C GLU A 262 -6.46 3.50 -26.72
N ILE A 263 -5.44 4.06 -26.05
CA ILE A 263 -4.31 4.69 -26.76
C ILE A 263 -3.48 3.69 -27.57
N ASN A 264 -3.36 2.44 -27.11
CA ASN A 264 -2.70 1.39 -27.89
C ASN A 264 -3.49 1.06 -29.17
N THR A 265 -4.81 0.96 -29.07
CA THR A 265 -5.69 0.73 -30.22
C THR A 265 -5.60 1.89 -31.22
N ILE A 266 -5.60 3.14 -30.76
CA ILE A 266 -5.39 4.34 -31.61
C ILE A 266 -4.08 4.22 -32.39
N THR A 267 -2.97 3.92 -31.70
CA THR A 267 -1.66 3.77 -32.37
C THR A 267 -1.58 2.59 -33.33
N ALA A 268 -2.37 1.53 -33.10
CA ALA A 268 -2.41 0.38 -33.98
C ALA A 268 -3.25 0.63 -35.25
N LYS A 269 -4.31 1.44 -35.16
CA LYS A 269 -5.20 1.79 -36.28
C LYS A 269 -4.68 2.95 -37.14
N CYS A 270 -3.97 3.91 -36.53
CA CYS A 270 -3.51 5.11 -37.21
C CYS A 270 -1.98 5.21 -37.22
N SER A 271 -1.38 5.03 -38.40
CA SER A 271 0.06 5.08 -38.62
C SER A 271 0.62 6.47 -38.99
N ASP A 272 -0.11 7.54 -38.65
CA ASP A 272 0.38 8.90 -38.84
C ASP A 272 1.46 9.26 -37.81
N ALA A 273 2.52 9.92 -38.25
CA ALA A 273 3.68 10.25 -37.41
C ALA A 273 3.35 11.29 -36.32
N GLY A 274 2.48 12.26 -36.61
CA GLY A 274 2.05 13.28 -35.66
C GLY A 274 1.24 12.64 -34.52
N ILE A 275 0.23 11.84 -34.90
CA ILE A 275 -0.60 11.09 -33.95
C ILE A 275 0.25 10.13 -33.11
N SER A 276 1.19 9.41 -33.75
CA SER A 276 2.08 8.48 -33.05
C SER A 276 2.95 9.17 -32.00
N THR A 277 3.49 10.35 -32.31
CA THR A 277 4.32 11.12 -31.38
C THR A 277 3.52 11.53 -30.14
N ARG A 278 2.34 12.11 -30.33
CA ARG A 278 1.46 12.52 -29.22
C ARG A 278 0.96 11.33 -28.40
N ALA A 279 0.69 10.21 -29.06
CA ALA A 279 0.27 9.01 -28.38
C ALA A 279 1.37 8.44 -27.47
N ILE A 280 2.64 8.60 -27.83
CA ILE A 280 3.76 8.26 -26.95
C ILE A 280 3.76 9.17 -25.72
N ASP A 281 3.59 10.48 -25.89
CA ASP A 281 3.54 11.42 -24.76
C ASP A 281 2.38 11.10 -23.80
N ILE A 282 1.21 10.75 -24.34
CA ILE A 282 0.06 10.27 -23.54
C ILE A 282 0.43 8.99 -22.78
N LYS A 283 1.05 8.00 -23.43
CA LYS A 283 1.46 6.74 -22.78
C LYS A 283 2.43 7.00 -21.63
N VAL A 284 3.38 7.91 -21.81
CA VAL A 284 4.34 8.30 -20.76
C VAL A 284 3.61 8.90 -19.55
N GLU A 285 2.67 9.82 -19.77
CA GLU A 285 1.90 10.41 -18.66
C GLU A 285 0.95 9.42 -17.99
N LEU A 286 0.37 8.47 -18.73
CA LEU A 286 -0.45 7.40 -18.16
C LEU A 286 0.35 6.46 -17.26
N GLU A 287 1.57 6.07 -17.64
CA GLU A 287 2.43 5.24 -16.79
C GLU A 287 2.85 5.98 -15.52
N LYS A 288 3.26 7.25 -15.63
CA LYS A 288 3.57 8.08 -14.44
C LYS A 288 2.35 8.21 -13.52
N ALA A 289 1.17 8.44 -14.08
CA ALA A 289 -0.07 8.49 -13.29
C ALA A 289 -0.34 7.14 -12.59
N ARG A 290 -0.12 6.02 -13.29
CA ARG A 290 -0.32 4.68 -12.74
C ARG A 290 0.60 4.40 -11.56
N GLU A 291 1.88 4.77 -11.66
CA GLU A 291 2.83 4.69 -10.54
C GLU A 291 2.32 5.45 -9.31
N GLN A 292 1.76 6.66 -9.48
CA GLN A 292 1.21 7.42 -8.36
C GLN A 292 -0.02 6.73 -7.73
N THR A 293 -0.90 6.15 -8.55
CA THR A 293 -2.07 5.44 -8.02
C THR A 293 -1.72 4.21 -7.19
N GLN A 294 -0.53 3.64 -7.38
CA GLN A 294 -0.04 2.54 -6.53
C GLN A 294 0.23 2.99 -5.11
N ASN A 295 0.41 4.28 -4.83
CA ASN A 295 0.60 4.82 -3.48
C ASN A 295 -0.72 5.29 -2.83
N ILE A 296 -1.84 5.19 -3.55
CA ILE A 296 -3.16 5.64 -3.09
C ILE A 296 -3.95 4.47 -2.50
N VAL A 297 -4.63 4.72 -1.37
CA VAL A 297 -5.62 3.80 -0.79
C VAL A 297 -6.87 3.72 -1.68
#